data_AF-A0A7T1I5T5-F1
#
_entry.id   AF-A0A7T1I5T5-F1
#
_cell.length_a   1.000
_cell.length_b   1.000
_cell.length_c   1.000
_cell.angle_alpha   90.00
_cell.angle_beta   90.00
_cell.angle_gamma   90.00
#
_symmetry.space_group_name_H-M   'P 1'
#
loop_
_entity.id
_entity.type
_entity.pdbx_description
1 polymer ?
#
loop_
_entity_poly.entity_id
_entity_poly.type
_entity_poly.pdbx_seq_one_letter_code
_entity_poly.pdbx_strand_id
1 'polypeptide(L)'
;MAGRPEGNPSTSRTLIRQRHALLTGLLLLVAASQLPEVLAQSSLRSTFPGRRVGGGTRGECSSRLVANLVPSTSVFAPGSSLQIGLLEGPTANPRPVRLSFRPLNSDAAHSSGVERLLPASPAGVTLLAVSALKVPTVWESAYKCEEGSATAANNPLAFVQSESPPAVSLLVADNDSTPEDKPLQTALQQLRRFCGSTVPRAQVAKSFGMTDVVNGEWPAELPVRCL
;
A
#
# COMPACT_ATOMS: atom_id res chain seq x y z
N MET A 1 -10.75 -12.91 88.33
CA MET A 1 -11.45 -12.01 89.27
C MET A 1 -10.80 -10.65 89.18
N ALA A 2 -11.57 -9.64 88.78
CA ALA A 2 -11.13 -8.25 88.68
C ALA A 2 -11.10 -7.59 90.07
N GLY A 3 -10.19 -6.64 90.26
CA GLY A 3 -10.16 -5.75 91.41
C GLY A 3 -9.25 -4.55 91.18
N ARG A 4 -9.86 -3.40 90.87
CA ARG A 4 -9.65 -2.00 91.35
C ARG A 4 -8.32 -1.60 92.03
N PRO A 5 -8.04 -0.29 92.22
CA PRO A 5 -8.35 0.91 91.42
C PRO A 5 -7.18 1.94 91.36
N GLU A 6 -7.39 3.00 90.58
CA GLU A 6 -6.95 4.41 90.71
C GLU A 6 -5.59 4.82 91.34
N GLY A 7 -4.86 5.67 90.62
CA GLY A 7 -3.80 6.53 91.16
C GLY A 7 -2.99 7.29 90.09
N ASN A 8 -3.42 8.50 89.74
CA ASN A 8 -2.59 9.59 89.15
C ASN A 8 -1.73 10.21 90.30
N PRO A 9 -0.74 11.14 90.15
CA PRO A 9 -0.43 12.04 89.02
C PRO A 9 1.07 12.43 88.85
N SER A 10 1.33 13.52 88.11
CA SER A 10 2.54 14.40 88.15
C SER A 10 3.67 14.02 87.16
N THR A 11 4.36 14.89 86.40
CA THR A 11 4.49 16.36 86.41
C THR A 11 5.13 16.84 85.07
N SER A 12 4.67 17.98 84.56
CA SER A 12 5.40 19.14 84.00
C SER A 12 6.52 19.06 82.93
N ARG A 13 6.25 19.86 81.86
CA ARG A 13 7.12 20.83 81.14
C ARG A 13 8.18 20.21 80.19
N THR A 14 8.33 20.60 78.92
CA THR A 14 8.46 21.98 78.42
C THR A 14 8.28 22.04 76.89
N LEU A 15 7.47 23.02 76.48
CA LEU A 15 7.38 23.77 75.21
C LEU A 15 8.56 23.66 74.22
N ILE A 16 8.25 23.40 72.94
CA ILE A 16 8.57 24.35 71.85
C ILE A 16 7.34 24.48 70.93
N ARG A 17 7.10 25.75 70.60
CA ARG A 17 5.91 26.36 70.02
C ARG A 17 6.34 26.92 68.67
N GLN A 18 5.67 26.56 67.58
CA GLN A 18 5.36 27.45 66.45
C GLN A 18 4.50 26.67 65.44
N ARG A 19 3.16 26.73 65.47
CA ARG A 19 2.23 27.82 65.11
C ARG A 19 2.28 28.24 63.63
N HIS A 20 1.16 27.89 62.98
CA HIS A 20 0.48 28.58 61.88
C HIS A 20 1.07 28.38 60.49
N ALA A 21 0.29 28.29 59.42
CA ALA A 21 -1.12 28.06 59.14
C ALA A 21 -1.22 28.22 57.60
N LEU A 22 -2.34 27.76 57.03
CA LEU A 22 -2.90 28.23 55.75
C LEU A 22 -2.18 27.76 54.47
N LEU A 23 -2.81 26.85 53.73
CA LEU A 23 -3.68 27.16 52.58
C LEU A 23 -2.89 27.63 51.36
N THR A 24 -2.70 26.74 50.38
CA THR A 24 -3.07 26.97 48.97
C THR A 24 -2.82 25.69 48.18
N GLY A 25 -3.92 25.04 47.77
CA GLY A 25 -3.88 24.02 46.73
C GLY A 25 -3.61 24.67 45.39
N LEU A 26 -2.62 24.16 44.66
CA LEU A 26 -2.45 24.43 43.24
C LEU A 26 -2.04 23.10 42.58
N LEU A 27 -3.04 22.25 42.34
CA LEU A 27 -2.88 21.07 41.51
C LEU A 27 -3.00 21.54 40.04
N LEU A 28 -1.88 21.94 39.44
CA LEU A 28 -1.80 22.18 38.00
C LEU A 28 -1.87 20.83 37.27
N LEU A 29 -3.08 20.45 36.84
CA LEU A 29 -3.30 19.43 35.82
C LEU A 29 -2.71 19.95 34.50
N VAL A 30 -1.46 19.58 34.21
CA VAL A 30 -0.88 19.68 32.88
C VAL A 30 -1.55 18.60 32.03
N ALA A 31 -2.71 18.92 31.46
CA ALA A 31 -3.24 18.20 30.31
C ALA A 31 -2.34 18.53 29.11
N ALA A 32 -1.23 17.79 28.98
CA ALA A 32 -0.44 17.79 27.77
C ALA A 32 -1.33 17.24 26.66
N SER A 33 -1.81 18.16 25.83
CA SER A 33 -2.52 17.93 24.59
C SER A 33 -1.77 16.91 23.74
N GLN A 34 -2.30 15.69 23.65
CA GLN A 34 -1.97 14.78 22.58
C GLN A 34 -2.53 15.37 21.28
N LEU A 35 -1.73 16.19 20.61
CA LEU A 35 -1.97 16.51 19.21
C LEU A 35 -1.73 15.22 18.42
N PRO A 36 -2.71 14.72 17.65
CA PRO A 36 -2.46 13.58 16.78
C PRO A 36 -1.57 14.05 15.61
N GLU A 37 -0.49 13.30 15.32
CA GLU A 37 0.45 13.52 14.21
C GLU A 37 -0.20 13.26 12.82
N VAL A 38 -1.25 13.98 12.46
CA VAL A 38 -2.03 13.78 11.21
C VAL A 38 -1.50 14.65 10.05
N LEU A 39 -0.18 14.87 9.94
CA LEU A 39 0.36 15.77 8.90
C LEU A 39 1.42 15.16 7.96
N ALA A 40 1.86 13.93 8.17
CA ALA A 40 2.87 13.33 7.28
C ALA A 40 2.28 12.55 6.08
N GLN A 41 1.08 11.96 6.21
CA GLN A 41 0.53 11.01 5.23
C GLN A 41 -0.13 11.68 4.00
N SER A 42 -0.60 12.92 4.13
CA SER A 42 -1.21 13.67 3.01
C SER A 42 -0.17 13.99 1.91
N SER A 43 1.12 14.01 2.26
CA SER A 43 2.21 14.29 1.32
C SER A 43 2.32 13.21 0.24
N LEU A 44 2.50 11.93 0.61
CA LEU A 44 2.81 10.88 -0.37
C LEU A 44 1.70 10.67 -1.41
N ARG A 45 0.42 10.74 -1.03
CA ARG A 45 -0.70 10.53 -1.97
C ARG A 45 -0.85 11.66 -2.99
N SER A 46 -0.38 12.85 -2.65
CA SER A 46 -0.41 14.02 -3.54
C SER A 46 0.90 14.21 -4.31
N THR A 47 2.03 13.70 -3.79
CA THR A 47 3.36 13.92 -4.37
C THR A 47 3.96 12.71 -5.08
N PHE A 48 3.46 11.50 -4.84
CA PHE A 48 4.01 10.30 -5.47
C PHE A 48 3.70 10.30 -6.98
N PRO A 49 4.72 10.28 -7.86
CA PRO A 49 4.53 10.37 -9.31
C PRO A 49 4.14 9.00 -9.91
N GLY A 50 3.04 8.43 -9.42
CA GLY A 50 2.57 7.12 -9.84
C GLY A 50 1.89 7.12 -11.21
N ARG A 51 1.78 5.92 -11.80
CA ARG A 51 1.11 5.68 -13.07
C ARG A 51 0.44 4.31 -13.02
N ARG A 52 -0.88 4.27 -12.84
CA ARG A 52 -1.64 3.01 -12.69
C ARG A 52 -1.58 2.12 -13.92
N VAL A 53 -1.41 2.71 -15.10
CA VAL A 53 -1.49 2.04 -16.40
C VAL A 53 -0.15 2.16 -17.12
N GLY A 54 0.50 1.03 -17.33
CA GLY A 54 1.66 0.88 -18.19
C GLY A 54 1.30 0.37 -19.58
N GLY A 55 2.32 0.31 -20.43
CA GLY A 55 2.19 0.06 -21.86
C GLY A 55 2.52 1.30 -22.68
N GLY A 56 3.10 1.09 -23.85
CA GLY A 56 3.49 2.14 -24.79
C GLY A 56 2.54 2.24 -25.97
N THR A 57 3.01 2.88 -27.03
CA THR A 57 2.25 3.06 -28.28
C THR A 57 2.86 2.32 -29.46
N ARG A 58 3.99 1.64 -29.25
CA ARG A 58 4.77 0.98 -30.30
C ARG A 58 5.12 -0.44 -29.87
N GLY A 59 5.17 -1.35 -30.84
CA GLY A 59 5.53 -2.76 -30.65
C GLY A 59 4.44 -3.55 -29.94
N GLU A 60 4.16 -4.77 -30.39
CA GLU A 60 3.02 -5.57 -29.93
C GLU A 60 3.07 -5.89 -28.43
N CYS A 61 4.24 -6.28 -27.92
CA CYS A 61 4.42 -6.56 -26.49
C CYS A 61 4.41 -5.29 -25.64
N SER A 62 5.08 -4.25 -26.12
CA SER A 62 5.32 -3.00 -25.42
C SER A 62 4.04 -2.16 -25.36
N SER A 63 3.24 -2.12 -26.42
CA SER A 63 1.93 -1.44 -26.41
C SER A 63 0.85 -2.17 -25.62
N ARG A 64 1.12 -3.41 -25.18
CA ARG A 64 0.16 -4.16 -24.40
C ARG A 64 -0.06 -3.48 -23.06
N LEU A 65 -1.33 -3.30 -22.72
CA LEU A 65 -1.70 -2.68 -21.47
C LEU A 65 -1.39 -3.56 -20.26
N VAL A 66 -0.88 -2.95 -19.21
CA VAL A 66 -0.76 -3.55 -17.88
C VAL A 66 -1.20 -2.51 -16.86
N ALA A 67 -2.08 -2.85 -15.91
CA ALA A 67 -2.53 -1.89 -14.92
C ALA A 67 -2.56 -2.45 -13.50
N ASN A 68 -2.12 -1.64 -12.56
CA ASN A 68 -2.25 -1.90 -11.13
C ASN A 68 -3.67 -1.50 -10.69
N LEU A 69 -4.40 -2.42 -10.05
CA LEU A 69 -5.76 -2.21 -9.55
C LEU A 69 -5.74 -1.43 -8.22
N VAL A 70 -5.31 -0.18 -8.28
CA VAL A 70 -5.12 0.77 -7.15
C VAL A 70 -5.99 2.03 -7.34
N PRO A 71 -6.11 2.96 -6.37
CA PRO A 71 -6.82 4.24 -6.55
C PRO A 71 -6.17 5.12 -7.64
N SER A 72 -6.88 6.16 -8.08
CA SER A 72 -6.38 7.15 -9.07
C SER A 72 -5.06 7.82 -8.65
N THR A 73 -4.85 7.99 -7.33
CA THR A 73 -3.63 8.53 -6.72
C THR A 73 -2.42 7.61 -6.85
N SER A 74 -2.60 6.37 -7.33
CA SER A 74 -1.56 5.33 -7.42
C SER A 74 -0.92 4.94 -6.08
N VAL A 75 -1.47 5.41 -4.96
CA VAL A 75 -1.06 5.00 -3.61
C VAL A 75 -2.17 4.14 -3.03
N PHE A 76 -1.83 2.95 -2.54
CA PHE A 76 -2.81 1.97 -2.08
C PHE A 76 -2.39 1.29 -0.79
N ALA A 77 -3.33 1.20 0.15
CA ALA A 77 -3.22 0.31 1.30
C ALA A 77 -4.01 -0.98 1.00
N PRO A 78 -3.36 -2.16 0.84
CA PRO A 78 -4.05 -3.42 0.56
C PRO A 78 -4.84 -4.00 1.76
N GLY A 79 -4.73 -3.35 2.92
CA GLY A 79 -5.35 -3.77 4.16
C GLY A 79 -4.80 -5.10 4.69
N SER A 80 -5.50 -5.66 5.67
CA SER A 80 -5.11 -6.94 6.31
C SER A 80 -5.07 -8.13 5.36
N SER A 81 -5.77 -8.05 4.22
CA SER A 81 -5.74 -9.10 3.19
C SER A 81 -4.41 -9.19 2.45
N LEU A 82 -3.62 -8.09 2.49
CA LEU A 82 -2.37 -7.93 1.74
C LEU A 82 -2.51 -8.33 0.26
N GLN A 83 -3.70 -8.13 -0.29
CA GLN A 83 -4.04 -8.54 -1.64
C GLN A 83 -3.92 -7.35 -2.58
N ILE A 84 -3.22 -7.55 -3.69
CA ILE A 84 -3.15 -6.61 -4.81
C ILE A 84 -3.70 -7.29 -6.07
N GLY A 85 -4.04 -6.49 -7.08
CA GLY A 85 -4.56 -6.99 -8.34
C GLY A 85 -3.93 -6.31 -9.54
N LEU A 86 -3.64 -7.11 -10.56
CA LEU A 86 -3.11 -6.67 -11.83
C LEU A 86 -4.16 -6.92 -12.92
N LEU A 87 -4.28 -5.99 -13.85
CA LEU A 87 -5.04 -6.16 -15.07
C LEU A 87 -4.08 -6.27 -16.26
N GLU A 88 -4.21 -7.34 -17.03
CA GLU A 88 -3.39 -7.60 -18.22
C GLU A 88 -4.24 -7.42 -19.48
N GLY A 89 -3.77 -6.64 -20.44
CA GLY A 89 -4.48 -6.30 -21.68
C GLY A 89 -4.56 -7.42 -22.71
N PRO A 90 -5.39 -7.27 -23.74
CA PRO A 90 -5.49 -8.20 -24.86
C PRO A 90 -4.21 -8.25 -25.69
N THR A 91 -3.92 -9.42 -26.24
CA THR A 91 -2.76 -9.72 -27.10
C THR A 91 -2.97 -11.08 -27.75
N ALA A 92 -2.43 -11.28 -28.95
CA ALA A 92 -2.33 -12.60 -29.57
C ALA A 92 -1.07 -13.37 -29.11
N ASN A 93 -0.06 -12.67 -28.58
CA ASN A 93 1.22 -13.24 -28.17
C ASN A 93 1.53 -12.88 -26.70
N PRO A 94 0.86 -13.53 -25.73
CA PRO A 94 1.11 -13.31 -24.31
C PRO A 94 2.59 -13.33 -23.94
N ARG A 95 3.02 -12.34 -23.15
CA ARG A 95 4.37 -12.27 -22.56
C ARG A 95 4.28 -12.28 -21.04
N PRO A 96 5.31 -12.81 -20.36
CA PRO A 96 5.39 -12.75 -18.90
C PRO A 96 5.35 -11.31 -18.38
N VAL A 97 4.80 -11.11 -17.18
CA VAL A 97 4.84 -9.81 -16.48
C VAL A 97 5.87 -9.87 -15.36
N ARG A 98 6.81 -8.93 -15.36
CA ARG A 98 7.72 -8.69 -14.26
C ARG A 98 7.07 -7.76 -13.25
N LEU A 99 7.01 -8.20 -12.00
CA LEU A 99 6.66 -7.37 -10.86
C LEU A 99 7.90 -7.07 -10.04
N SER A 100 8.12 -5.81 -9.68
CA SER A 100 9.19 -5.43 -8.74
C SER A 100 8.60 -4.67 -7.55
N PHE A 101 9.05 -5.02 -6.36
CA PHE A 101 8.68 -4.37 -5.10
C PHE A 101 9.94 -3.83 -4.43
N ARG A 102 10.07 -2.51 -4.34
CA ARG A 102 11.24 -1.85 -3.73
C ARG A 102 10.80 -0.84 -2.67
N PRO A 103 11.48 -0.72 -1.52
CA PRO A 103 11.22 0.37 -0.58
C PRO A 103 11.39 1.74 -1.25
N LEU A 104 10.49 2.70 -0.96
CA LEU A 104 10.49 4.02 -1.58
C LEU A 104 11.82 4.78 -1.40
N ASN A 105 12.45 4.63 -0.22
CA ASN A 105 13.69 5.32 0.14
C ASN A 105 14.95 4.48 -0.11
N SER A 106 14.84 3.41 -0.91
CA SER A 106 16.03 2.63 -1.29
C SER A 106 16.68 3.25 -2.52
N ASP A 107 17.98 3.54 -2.44
CA ASP A 107 18.76 3.95 -3.61
C ASP A 107 18.70 2.84 -4.67
N ALA A 108 18.32 3.20 -5.90
CA ALA A 108 18.12 2.25 -7.00
C ALA A 108 19.35 1.37 -7.31
N ALA A 109 20.55 1.79 -6.87
CA ALA A 109 21.80 1.05 -7.03
C ALA A 109 22.02 -0.07 -5.98
N HIS A 110 21.30 -0.05 -4.85
CA HIS A 110 21.52 -0.98 -3.72
C HIS A 110 20.21 -1.56 -3.14
N SER A 111 19.07 -1.37 -3.80
CA SER A 111 17.79 -1.86 -3.30
C SER A 111 17.68 -3.39 -3.41
N SER A 112 17.57 -4.08 -2.28
CA SER A 112 17.15 -5.49 -2.19
C SER A 112 15.64 -5.61 -2.46
N GLY A 113 15.20 -5.18 -3.64
CA GLY A 113 13.82 -5.33 -4.08
C GLY A 113 13.48 -6.81 -4.29
N VAL A 114 12.20 -7.15 -4.11
CA VAL A 114 11.70 -8.49 -4.47
C VAL A 114 11.16 -8.41 -5.89
N GLU A 115 11.67 -9.26 -6.77
CA GLU A 115 11.13 -9.46 -8.11
C GLU A 115 10.28 -10.73 -8.16
N ARG A 116 9.16 -10.69 -8.88
CA ARG A 116 8.32 -11.84 -9.18
C ARG A 116 7.98 -11.84 -10.66
N LEU A 117 8.11 -12.99 -11.31
CA LEU A 117 7.71 -13.16 -12.70
C LEU A 117 6.38 -13.89 -12.76
N LEU A 118 5.38 -13.27 -13.39
CA LEU A 118 4.10 -13.89 -13.69
C LEU A 118 4.17 -14.60 -15.05
N PRO A 119 3.55 -15.77 -15.19
CA PRO A 119 3.53 -16.48 -16.47
C PRO A 119 2.80 -15.67 -17.54
N ALA A 120 3.20 -15.87 -18.79
CA ALA A 120 2.52 -15.29 -19.94
C ALA A 120 1.04 -15.69 -19.94
N SER A 121 0.15 -14.70 -19.88
CA SER A 121 -1.29 -14.90 -19.81
C SER A 121 -2.02 -13.97 -20.79
N PRO A 122 -3.18 -14.37 -21.35
CA PRO A 122 -4.03 -13.48 -22.16
C PRO A 122 -4.68 -12.41 -21.27
N ALA A 123 -5.57 -11.60 -21.86
CA ALA A 123 -6.32 -10.60 -21.10
C ALA A 123 -6.98 -11.18 -19.86
N GLY A 124 -6.93 -10.47 -18.73
CA GLY A 124 -7.56 -10.92 -17.50
C GLY A 124 -7.05 -10.20 -16.26
N VAL A 125 -7.51 -10.68 -15.11
CA VAL A 125 -7.14 -10.18 -13.79
C VAL A 125 -6.26 -11.20 -13.09
N THR A 126 -5.14 -10.75 -12.53
CA THR A 126 -4.26 -11.57 -11.70
C THR A 126 -4.18 -10.98 -10.30
N LEU A 127 -4.58 -11.74 -9.29
CA LEU A 127 -4.54 -11.37 -7.88
C LEU A 127 -3.32 -11.99 -7.21
N LEU A 128 -2.61 -11.20 -6.41
CA LEU A 128 -1.40 -11.63 -5.73
C LEU A 128 -1.45 -11.24 -4.25
N ALA A 129 -0.92 -12.12 -3.40
CA ALA A 129 -0.59 -11.75 -2.03
C ALA A 129 0.80 -11.10 -1.98
N VAL A 130 0.91 -9.97 -1.28
CA VAL A 130 2.18 -9.33 -0.92
C VAL A 130 2.54 -9.60 0.53
N SER A 131 3.81 -9.47 0.87
CA SER A 131 4.26 -9.53 2.26
C SER A 131 3.77 -8.32 3.05
N ALA A 132 3.72 -8.46 4.38
CA ALA A 132 3.34 -7.37 5.26
C ALA A 132 4.26 -6.15 5.04
N LEU A 133 3.63 -5.00 4.82
CA LEU A 133 4.31 -3.74 4.50
C LEU A 133 4.73 -3.06 5.80
N LYS A 134 6.05 -2.94 6.00
CA LYS A 134 6.63 -2.18 7.13
C LYS A 134 7.03 -0.75 6.73
N VAL A 135 7.24 -0.54 5.43
CA VAL A 135 7.66 0.74 4.84
C VAL A 135 6.92 0.94 3.51
N PRO A 136 6.72 2.20 3.08
CA PRO A 136 6.20 2.47 1.74
C PRO A 136 7.03 1.76 0.67
N THR A 137 6.36 1.01 -0.20
CA THR A 137 6.98 0.11 -1.17
C THR A 137 6.48 0.43 -2.56
N VAL A 138 7.37 0.85 -3.45
CA VAL A 138 7.07 1.04 -4.86
C VAL A 138 6.86 -0.33 -5.51
N TRP A 139 5.71 -0.49 -6.13
CA TRP A 139 5.32 -1.63 -6.92
C TRP A 139 5.28 -1.23 -8.40
N GLU A 140 6.08 -1.93 -9.21
CA GLU A 140 6.05 -1.80 -10.66
C GLU A 140 5.65 -3.07 -11.36
N SER A 141 4.92 -2.93 -12.46
CA SER A 141 4.47 -4.02 -13.33
C SER A 141 4.80 -3.68 -14.78
N ALA A 142 5.53 -4.56 -15.48
CA ALA A 142 5.84 -4.41 -16.89
C ALA A 142 5.93 -5.77 -17.59
N TYR A 143 5.56 -5.84 -18.87
CA TYR A 143 5.82 -7.03 -19.66
C TYR A 143 7.33 -7.22 -19.88
N LYS A 144 7.77 -8.47 -19.81
CA LYS A 144 9.10 -8.87 -20.28
C LYS A 144 9.05 -9.02 -21.80
N CYS A 145 9.09 -7.89 -22.48
CA CYS A 145 9.36 -7.85 -23.91
C CYS A 145 10.84 -8.21 -24.08
N GLU A 146 11.16 -9.15 -24.97
CA GLU A 146 12.56 -9.45 -25.24
C GLU A 146 13.24 -8.15 -25.70
N GLU A 147 14.31 -7.79 -25.02
CA GLU A 147 15.27 -6.83 -25.56
C GLU A 147 15.72 -7.45 -26.89
N GLY A 148 15.43 -6.76 -27.99
CA GLY A 148 15.91 -7.18 -29.29
C GLY A 148 17.39 -7.54 -29.18
N SER A 149 17.74 -8.77 -29.56
CA SER A 149 19.04 -9.45 -29.58
C SER A 149 20.26 -8.71 -28.99
N ALA A 150 21.21 -9.48 -28.45
CA ALA A 150 22.56 -9.05 -28.08
C ALA A 150 23.43 -8.39 -29.20
N THR A 151 22.83 -7.75 -30.21
CA THR A 151 23.42 -6.85 -31.19
C THR A 151 23.27 -5.36 -30.84
N ALA A 152 22.63 -5.00 -29.71
CA ALA A 152 22.45 -3.61 -29.27
C ALA A 152 23.77 -2.83 -29.09
N ALA A 153 24.90 -3.51 -28.87
CA ALA A 153 26.21 -2.86 -28.76
C ALA A 153 26.73 -2.25 -30.08
N ASN A 154 26.18 -2.63 -31.25
CA ASN A 154 26.67 -2.21 -32.57
C ASN A 154 25.58 -1.56 -33.45
N ASN A 155 24.38 -1.27 -32.92
CA ASN A 155 23.31 -0.66 -33.70
C ASN A 155 23.20 0.85 -33.40
N PRO A 156 23.60 1.75 -34.31
CA PRO A 156 23.49 3.21 -34.14
C PRO A 156 22.03 3.71 -34.12
N LEU A 157 21.02 2.83 -34.20
CA LEU A 157 19.60 3.14 -34.02
C LEU A 157 19.03 2.59 -32.70
N ALA A 158 19.86 2.06 -31.79
CA ALA A 158 19.44 1.59 -30.46
C ALA A 158 18.88 2.72 -29.56
N PHE A 159 18.96 3.99 -29.97
CA PHE A 159 18.38 5.14 -29.29
C PHE A 159 16.84 5.10 -29.19
N VAL A 160 16.16 4.34 -30.07
CA VAL A 160 14.71 4.14 -29.98
C VAL A 160 14.44 2.83 -29.25
N GLN A 161 14.68 2.83 -27.95
CA GLN A 161 14.21 1.73 -27.10
C GLN A 161 12.68 1.76 -27.13
N SER A 162 12.08 0.69 -27.66
CA SER A 162 10.62 0.47 -27.59
C SER A 162 10.21 -0.01 -26.20
N GLU A 163 10.87 0.50 -25.16
CA GLU A 163 10.56 0.18 -23.79
C GLU A 163 9.29 0.93 -23.40
N SER A 164 8.32 0.16 -22.94
CA SER A 164 7.06 0.74 -22.51
C SER A 164 7.08 1.06 -21.04
N PRO A 165 6.53 2.22 -20.69
CA PRO A 165 6.55 2.66 -19.30
C PRO A 165 5.81 1.62 -18.43
N PRO A 166 6.41 1.20 -17.29
CA PRO A 166 5.75 0.28 -16.36
C PRO A 166 4.49 0.91 -15.76
N ALA A 167 3.56 0.11 -15.26
CA ALA A 167 2.61 0.59 -14.26
C ALA A 167 3.37 0.74 -12.93
N VAL A 168 3.27 1.90 -12.28
CA VAL A 168 3.99 2.25 -11.05
C VAL A 168 2.99 2.70 -9.98
N SER A 169 3.06 2.10 -8.80
CA SER A 169 2.19 2.42 -7.67
C SER A 169 2.97 2.36 -6.36
N LEU A 170 2.48 3.02 -5.32
CA LEU A 170 3.04 2.97 -3.98
C LEU A 170 2.12 2.17 -3.07
N LEU A 171 2.64 1.09 -2.51
CA LEU A 171 1.97 0.33 -1.46
C LEU A 171 2.36 0.92 -0.10
N VAL A 172 1.36 1.22 0.71
CA VAL A 172 1.54 1.74 2.08
C VAL A 172 0.91 0.78 3.10
N ALA A 173 1.31 0.91 4.36
CA ALA A 173 0.81 0.05 5.42
C ALA A 173 -0.66 0.39 5.76
N ASP A 174 -1.34 -0.52 6.46
CA ASP A 174 -2.78 -0.38 6.76
C ASP A 174 -3.10 0.81 7.67
N ASN A 175 -2.15 1.23 8.52
CA ASN A 175 -2.24 2.45 9.32
C ASN A 175 -2.23 3.73 8.46
N ASP A 176 -1.80 3.64 7.19
CA ASP A 176 -1.80 4.73 6.22
C ASP A 176 -3.00 4.62 5.23
N SER A 177 -3.96 3.73 5.53
CA SER A 177 -5.17 3.52 4.75
C SER A 177 -6.10 4.74 4.79
N THR A 178 -6.78 4.97 3.68
CA THR A 178 -7.72 6.08 3.47
C THR A 178 -9.10 5.54 3.05
N PRO A 179 -10.16 6.36 3.13
CA PRO A 179 -11.49 5.95 2.67
C PRO A 179 -11.54 5.49 1.21
N GLU A 180 -10.63 5.97 0.35
CA GLU A 180 -10.52 5.58 -1.06
C GLU A 180 -10.02 4.14 -1.26
N ASP A 181 -9.29 3.58 -0.29
CA ASP A 181 -8.73 2.22 -0.39
C ASP A 181 -9.82 1.16 -0.16
N LYS A 182 -10.81 1.44 0.69
CA LYS A 182 -11.81 0.46 1.16
C LYS A 182 -12.70 -0.14 0.06
N PRO A 183 -13.23 0.64 -0.91
CA PRO A 183 -13.98 0.06 -2.03
C PRO A 183 -13.12 -0.89 -2.87
N LEU A 184 -11.84 -0.57 -3.06
CA LEU A 184 -10.90 -1.36 -3.86
C LEU A 184 -10.48 -2.64 -3.12
N GLN A 185 -10.21 -2.56 -1.82
CA GLN A 185 -10.01 -3.75 -0.98
C GLN A 185 -11.21 -4.70 -1.06
N THR A 186 -12.43 -4.16 -0.98
CA THR A 186 -13.67 -4.93 -1.11
C THR A 186 -13.78 -5.58 -2.50
N ALA A 187 -13.49 -4.82 -3.56
CA ALA A 187 -13.51 -5.33 -4.93
C ALA A 187 -12.48 -6.45 -5.14
N LEU A 188 -11.26 -6.32 -4.61
CA LEU A 188 -10.23 -7.36 -4.68
C LEU A 188 -10.64 -8.64 -3.93
N GLN A 189 -11.25 -8.49 -2.75
CA GLN A 189 -11.81 -9.62 -2.00
C GLN A 189 -12.96 -10.30 -2.74
N GLN A 190 -13.82 -9.53 -3.42
CA GLN A 190 -14.87 -10.07 -4.27
C GLN A 190 -14.29 -10.83 -5.46
N LEU A 191 -13.31 -10.27 -6.16
CA LEU A 191 -12.61 -10.93 -7.28
C LEU A 191 -11.97 -12.25 -6.84
N ARG A 192 -11.43 -12.32 -5.62
CA ARG A 192 -10.86 -13.55 -5.07
C ARG A 192 -11.85 -14.71 -5.03
N ARG A 193 -13.16 -14.45 -4.93
CA ARG A 193 -14.19 -15.51 -4.97
C ARG A 193 -14.32 -16.16 -6.35
N PHE A 194 -13.77 -15.53 -7.38
CA PHE A 194 -13.79 -15.99 -8.77
C PHE A 194 -12.44 -16.58 -9.22
N CYS A 195 -11.50 -16.85 -8.31
CA CYS A 195 -10.23 -17.50 -8.67
C CYS A 195 -10.46 -18.77 -9.52
N GLY A 196 -9.82 -18.85 -10.68
CA GLY A 196 -9.99 -19.96 -11.62
C GLY A 196 -11.24 -19.88 -12.50
N SER A 197 -12.03 -18.82 -12.39
CA SER A 197 -13.24 -18.54 -13.18
C SER A 197 -13.12 -17.20 -13.92
N THR A 198 -14.23 -16.67 -14.42
CA THR A 198 -14.31 -15.37 -15.10
C THR A 198 -15.19 -14.38 -14.34
N VAL A 199 -15.00 -13.10 -14.64
CA VAL A 199 -15.85 -11.99 -14.20
C VAL A 199 -16.20 -11.08 -15.37
N PRO A 200 -17.38 -10.44 -15.37
CA PRO A 200 -17.73 -9.49 -16.42
C PRO A 200 -16.74 -8.34 -16.49
N ARG A 201 -16.23 -8.04 -17.69
CA ARG A 201 -15.33 -6.92 -17.97
C ARG A 201 -15.84 -5.60 -17.40
N ALA A 202 -17.13 -5.32 -17.62
CA ALA A 202 -17.77 -4.08 -17.17
C ALA A 202 -17.75 -3.93 -15.64
N GLN A 203 -17.83 -5.05 -14.90
CA GLN A 203 -17.73 -5.05 -13.45
C GLN A 203 -16.32 -4.61 -13.02
N VAL A 204 -15.27 -5.22 -13.61
CA VAL A 204 -13.87 -4.84 -13.30
C VAL A 204 -13.61 -3.38 -13.66
N ALA A 205 -13.98 -2.96 -14.87
CA ALA A 205 -13.79 -1.59 -15.33
C ALA A 205 -14.43 -0.56 -14.38
N LYS A 206 -15.65 -0.84 -13.91
CA LYS A 206 -16.37 0.05 -12.97
C LYS A 206 -15.77 0.02 -11.57
N SER A 207 -15.50 -1.16 -11.02
CA SER A 207 -15.00 -1.32 -9.64
C SER A 207 -13.65 -0.65 -9.41
N PHE A 208 -12.82 -0.54 -10.45
CA PHE A 208 -11.49 0.07 -10.37
C PHE A 208 -11.39 1.41 -11.09
N GLY A 209 -12.49 1.96 -11.62
CA GLY A 209 -12.47 3.24 -12.35
C GLY A 209 -11.51 3.24 -13.54
N MET A 210 -11.65 2.23 -14.41
CA MET A 210 -10.83 2.01 -15.61
C MET A 210 -11.70 1.87 -16.87
N THR A 211 -12.86 2.54 -16.92
CA THR A 211 -13.82 2.45 -18.04
C THR A 211 -13.32 3.06 -19.34
N ASP A 212 -12.36 3.98 -19.25
CA ASP A 212 -11.65 4.61 -20.36
C ASP A 212 -10.62 3.66 -21.01
N VAL A 213 -10.06 2.76 -20.22
CA VAL A 213 -8.99 1.84 -20.63
C VAL A 213 -9.53 0.47 -21.03
N VAL A 214 -10.51 -0.05 -20.27
CA VAL A 214 -11.10 -1.36 -20.46
C VAL A 214 -12.31 -1.22 -21.38
N ASN A 215 -12.05 -1.17 -22.68
CA ASN A 215 -13.02 -0.89 -23.74
C ASN A 215 -13.55 -2.18 -24.41
N GLY A 216 -14.21 -2.06 -25.57
CA GLY A 216 -14.78 -3.18 -26.32
C GLY A 216 -13.77 -4.14 -26.99
N GLU A 217 -12.49 -3.80 -27.01
CA GLU A 217 -11.42 -4.66 -27.57
C GLU A 217 -11.00 -5.77 -26.59
N TRP A 218 -11.43 -5.67 -25.34
CA TRP A 218 -11.22 -6.68 -24.32
C TRP A 218 -12.32 -7.76 -24.39
N PRO A 219 -12.02 -9.01 -24.01
CA PRO A 219 -13.05 -10.04 -23.84
C PRO A 219 -14.16 -9.58 -22.89
N ALA A 220 -15.41 -9.98 -23.17
CA ALA A 220 -16.55 -9.64 -22.34
C ALA A 220 -16.44 -10.22 -20.91
N GLU A 221 -15.81 -11.38 -20.81
CA GLU A 221 -15.51 -12.11 -19.57
C GLU A 221 -14.00 -12.16 -19.36
N LEU A 222 -13.54 -11.68 -18.20
CA LEU A 222 -12.13 -11.64 -17.85
C LEU A 222 -11.79 -12.80 -16.91
N PRO A 223 -10.83 -13.69 -17.26
CA PRO A 223 -10.39 -14.73 -16.35
C PRO A 223 -9.71 -14.12 -15.11
N VAL A 224 -9.96 -14.70 -13.95
CA VAL A 224 -9.36 -14.31 -12.67
C VAL A 224 -8.38 -15.38 -12.22
N ARG A 225 -7.10 -15.01 -12.14
CA ARG A 225 -5.99 -15.84 -11.69
C ARG A 225 -5.58 -15.41 -10.30
N CYS A 226 -5.25 -16.36 -9.43
CA CYS A 226 -4.82 -16.08 -8.05
C CYS A 226 -3.51 -16.80 -7.79
N LEU A 227 -2.48 -16.04 -7.39
CA LEU A 227 -1.10 -16.49 -7.25
C LEU A 227 -0.54 -16.20 -5.85
#